data_AF-A0A259CJ15-F1
#
_entry.id   AF-A0A259CJ15-F1
#
_cell.length_a   1.000
_cell.length_b   1.000
_cell.length_c   1.000
_cell.angle_alpha   90.00
_cell.angle_beta   90.00
_cell.angle_gamma   90.00
#
_symmetry.space_group_name_H-M   'P 1'
#
loop_
_entity.id
_entity.type
_entity.pdbx_description
1 polymer ?
#
loop_
_entity_poly.entity_id
_entity_poly.type
_entity_poly.pdbx_seq_one_letter_code
_entity_poly.pdbx_strand_id
1 'polypeptide(L)'
;MQPEAVIFDIGNVLTTWNPEAFYDRAIGPDRRAQLFAEVDLHGMNLAVDAGALFRETIYDWADRNPTWAAEIRFWHDRWDELASPRIEGSIALLRALRRKGVPVFTLTNFGSHAY
;
A
#
# COMPACT_ATOMS: atom_id res chain seq x y z
N MET A 1 -9.58 19.94 25.99
CA MET A 1 -8.96 20.51 24.78
C MET A 1 -9.72 19.97 23.57
N GLN A 2 -10.09 20.81 22.60
CA GLN A 2 -10.69 20.35 21.34
C GLN A 2 -9.60 20.36 20.26
N PRO A 3 -9.47 19.31 19.43
CA PRO A 3 -8.47 19.28 18.37
C PRO A 3 -8.80 20.30 17.27
N GLU A 4 -7.79 21.02 16.80
CA GLU A 4 -7.92 22.04 15.74
C GLU A 4 -7.84 21.45 14.33
N ALA A 5 -7.28 20.24 14.19
CA ALA A 5 -7.21 19.49 12.94
C ALA A 5 -7.17 17.99 13.23
N VAL A 6 -7.49 17.18 12.22
CA VAL A 6 -7.37 15.72 12.27
C VAL A 6 -6.55 15.24 11.08
N ILE A 7 -5.52 14.43 11.34
CA ILE A 7 -4.69 13.80 10.32
C ILE A 7 -5.09 12.33 10.24
N PHE A 8 -5.41 11.86 9.04
CA PHE A 8 -5.64 10.44 8.76
C PHE A 8 -4.42 9.86 8.06
N ASP A 9 -3.91 8.73 8.57
CA ASP A 9 -3.11 7.84 7.73
C ASP A 9 -4.02 7.17 6.67
N ILE A 10 -3.41 6.55 5.65
CA ILE A 10 -4.12 5.81 4.61
C ILE A 10 -4.08 4.31 4.89
N GLY A 11 -2.88 3.74 5.08
CA GLY A 11 -2.68 2.31 5.28
C GLY A 11 -3.26 1.81 6.61
N ASN A 12 -4.13 0.82 6.55
CA ASN A 12 -4.90 0.29 7.69
C ASN A 12 -5.75 1.34 8.44
N VAL A 13 -5.99 2.51 7.84
CA VAL A 13 -6.87 3.56 8.38
C VAL A 13 -7.99 3.91 7.41
N LEU A 14 -7.67 4.26 6.15
CA LEU A 14 -8.68 4.53 5.12
C LEU A 14 -8.82 3.37 4.13
N THR A 15 -7.77 2.58 3.95
CA THR A 15 -7.77 1.35 3.17
C THR A 15 -6.96 0.29 3.88
N THR A 16 -7.25 -0.99 3.66
CA THR A 16 -6.47 -2.09 4.20
C THR A 16 -5.11 -2.17 3.52
N TRP A 17 -4.07 -2.46 4.31
CA TRP A 17 -2.74 -2.81 3.82
C TRP A 17 -2.39 -4.20 4.31
N ASN A 18 -2.56 -5.19 3.43
CA ASN A 18 -2.22 -6.60 3.68
C ASN A 18 -1.74 -7.24 2.36
N PRO A 19 -0.46 -7.04 2.00
CA PRO A 19 0.12 -7.58 0.77
C PRO A 19 -0.05 -9.10 0.65
N GLU A 20 0.16 -9.84 1.73
CA GLU A 20 0.06 -11.29 1.75
C GLU A 20 -1.35 -11.76 1.34
N ALA A 21 -2.40 -11.13 1.85
CA ALA A 21 -3.77 -11.47 1.48
C ALA A 21 -4.08 -11.13 0.01
N PHE A 22 -3.49 -10.08 -0.54
CA PHE A 22 -3.57 -9.80 -1.98
C PHE A 22 -2.90 -10.91 -2.79
N TYR A 23 -1.66 -11.28 -2.45
CA TYR A 23 -0.93 -12.31 -3.16
C TYR A 23 -1.56 -13.70 -2.98
N ASP A 24 -2.15 -14.02 -1.82
CA ASP A 24 -2.94 -15.24 -1.62
C ASP A 24 -4.07 -15.35 -2.64
N ARG A 25 -4.78 -14.26 -2.93
CA ARG A 25 -5.85 -14.22 -3.94
C ARG A 25 -5.31 -14.23 -5.37
N ALA A 26 -4.17 -13.59 -5.61
CA ALA A 26 -3.61 -13.43 -6.95
C ALA A 26 -2.92 -14.70 -7.47
N ILE A 27 -2.18 -15.40 -6.61
CA ILE A 27 -1.31 -16.52 -7.03
C ILE A 27 -1.43 -17.76 -6.14
N GLY A 28 -2.27 -17.73 -5.10
CA GLY A 28 -2.45 -18.83 -4.15
C GLY A 28 -1.43 -18.80 -3.00
N PRO A 29 -1.79 -19.36 -1.82
CA PRO A 29 -1.00 -19.24 -0.60
C PRO A 29 0.36 -19.92 -0.67
N ASP A 30 0.49 -21.06 -1.36
CA ASP A 30 1.76 -21.78 -1.49
C ASP A 30 2.77 -20.96 -2.31
N ARG A 31 2.33 -20.41 -3.45
CA ARG A 31 3.18 -19.59 -4.32
C ARG A 31 3.50 -18.25 -3.68
N ARG A 32 2.54 -17.63 -2.97
CA ARG A 32 2.78 -16.43 -2.16
C ARG A 32 3.83 -16.70 -1.08
N ALA A 33 3.73 -17.81 -0.36
CA ALA A 33 4.69 -18.15 0.69
C ALA A 33 6.11 -18.34 0.13
N GLN A 34 6.26 -19.00 -1.03
CA GLN A 34 7.54 -19.12 -1.72
C GLN A 34 8.09 -17.75 -2.14
N LEU A 35 7.27 -16.92 -2.79
CA LEU A 35 7.67 -15.58 -3.22
C LEU A 35 8.19 -14.74 -2.05
N PHE A 36 7.46 -14.68 -0.93
CA PHE A 36 7.84 -13.86 0.23
C PHE A 36 9.02 -14.44 1.02
N ALA A 37 9.33 -15.73 0.84
CA ALA A 37 10.53 -16.34 1.41
C ALA A 37 11.78 -16.09 0.55
N GLU A 38 11.62 -15.98 -0.77
CA GLU A 38 12.72 -15.80 -1.71
C GLU A 38 13.01 -14.33 -2.05
N VAL A 39 12.00 -13.46 -1.96
CA VAL A 39 12.08 -12.04 -2.29
C VAL A 39 11.57 -11.20 -1.13
N ASP A 40 12.41 -10.30 -0.62
CA ASP A 40 12.06 -9.37 0.45
C ASP A 40 11.21 -8.20 -0.07
N LEU A 41 9.97 -8.49 -0.45
CA LEU A 41 9.01 -7.50 -0.96
C LEU A 41 8.70 -6.40 0.07
N HIS A 42 8.74 -6.73 1.37
CA HIS A 42 8.57 -5.73 2.42
C HIS A 42 9.78 -4.79 2.49
N GLY A 43 11.01 -5.30 2.37
CA GLY A 43 12.22 -4.49 2.24
C GLY A 43 12.21 -3.60 1.00
N MET A 44 11.72 -4.12 -0.13
CA MET A 44 11.48 -3.32 -1.33
C MET A 44 10.50 -2.18 -1.05
N ASN A 45 9.38 -2.45 -0.38
CA ASN A 45 8.41 -1.42 -0.01
C ASN A 45 9.00 -0.39 0.94
N LEU A 46 9.81 -0.81 1.93
CA LEU A 46 10.48 0.11 2.85
C LEU A 46 11.43 1.08 2.13
N ALA A 47 12.09 0.64 1.06
CA ALA A 47 12.91 1.53 0.25
C ALA A 47 12.06 2.58 -0.49
N VAL A 48 10.90 2.18 -1.03
CA VAL A 48 9.93 3.09 -1.64
C VAL A 48 9.39 4.08 -0.61
N ASP A 49 8.98 3.62 0.56
CA ASP A 49 8.51 4.46 1.68
C ASP A 49 9.58 5.46 2.13
N ALA A 50 10.87 5.11 2.01
CA ALA A 50 12.01 5.98 2.28
C ALA A 50 12.33 6.99 1.14
N GLY A 51 11.56 6.97 0.05
CA GLY A 51 11.67 7.93 -1.05
C GLY A 51 12.33 7.39 -2.33
N ALA A 52 12.55 6.08 -2.44
CA ALA A 52 12.98 5.49 -3.72
C ALA A 52 11.90 5.64 -4.80
N LEU A 53 12.31 5.72 -6.06
CA LEU A 53 11.39 5.86 -7.19
C LEU A 53 10.53 4.61 -7.32
N PHE A 54 9.21 4.76 -7.23
CA PHE A 54 8.28 3.64 -7.05
C PHE A 54 8.39 2.59 -8.16
N ARG A 55 8.19 3.00 -9.42
CA ARG A 55 8.19 2.09 -10.57
C ARG A 55 9.57 1.49 -10.81
N GLU A 56 10.59 2.33 -10.84
CA GLU A 56 11.98 1.95 -11.09
C GLU A 56 12.46 0.94 -10.05
N THR A 57 12.18 1.18 -8.77
CA THR A 57 12.55 0.25 -7.68
C THR A 57 11.90 -1.12 -7.90
N ILE A 58 10.60 -1.16 -8.18
CA ILE A 58 9.86 -2.42 -8.37
C ILE A 58 10.35 -3.17 -9.61
N TYR A 59 10.56 -2.48 -10.73
CA TYR A 59 11.00 -3.10 -11.97
C TYR A 59 12.46 -3.56 -11.89
N ASP A 60 13.35 -2.80 -11.24
CA ASP A 60 14.73 -3.23 -10.98
C ASP A 60 14.78 -4.49 -10.11
N TRP A 61 13.91 -4.58 -9.10
CA TRP A 61 13.77 -5.78 -8.28
C TRP A 61 13.24 -6.96 -9.08
N ALA A 62 12.26 -6.74 -9.96
CA ALA A 62 11.73 -7.76 -10.85
C ALA A 62 12.81 -8.29 -11.80
N ASP A 63 13.63 -7.41 -12.38
CA ASP A 63 14.69 -7.79 -13.33
C ASP A 63 15.82 -8.57 -12.64
N ARG A 64 16.10 -8.31 -11.36
CA ARG A 64 17.04 -9.09 -10.54
C ARG A 64 16.49 -10.46 -10.10
N ASN A 65 15.18 -10.65 -10.15
CA ASN A 65 14.49 -11.87 -9.71
C ASN A 65 13.64 -12.44 -10.86
N PRO A 66 14.26 -12.95 -11.95
CA PRO A 66 13.54 -13.31 -13.17
C PRO A 66 12.46 -14.39 -12.96
N THR A 67 12.62 -15.28 -11.98
CA THR A 67 11.61 -16.29 -11.61
C THR A 67 10.31 -15.68 -11.08
N TRP A 68 10.41 -14.52 -10.41
CA TRP A 68 9.32 -13.84 -9.73
C TRP A 68 8.96 -12.49 -10.36
N ALA A 69 9.53 -12.19 -11.54
CA ALA A 69 9.47 -10.86 -12.13
C ALA A 69 8.02 -10.37 -12.34
N ALA A 70 7.12 -11.26 -12.77
CA ALA A 70 5.72 -10.92 -12.99
C ALA A 70 5.02 -10.57 -11.66
N GLU A 71 5.19 -11.40 -10.64
CA GLU A 71 4.58 -11.22 -9.33
C GLU A 71 5.13 -10.01 -8.58
N ILE A 72 6.43 -9.70 -8.70
CA ILE A 72 7.00 -8.48 -8.13
C ILE A 72 6.36 -7.24 -8.77
N ARG A 73 6.18 -7.25 -10.10
CA ARG A 73 5.55 -6.13 -10.82
C ARG A 73 4.09 -5.90 -10.45
N PHE A 74 3.38 -6.90 -9.90
CA PHE A 74 2.02 -6.70 -9.37
C PHE A 74 1.98 -5.59 -8.31
N TRP A 75 3.05 -5.39 -7.55
CA TRP A 75 3.11 -4.34 -6.53
C TRP A 75 2.90 -2.94 -7.11
N HIS A 76 3.36 -2.71 -8.34
CA HIS A 76 3.13 -1.48 -9.09
C HIS A 76 1.87 -1.58 -9.96
N ASP A 77 1.80 -2.61 -10.80
CA ASP A 77 0.82 -2.72 -11.88
C ASP A 77 -0.60 -3.03 -11.37
N ARG A 78 -0.74 -3.50 -10.13
CA ARG A 78 -2.01 -3.86 -9.47
C ARG A 78 -2.16 -3.18 -8.10
N TRP A 79 -1.57 -1.99 -7.95
CA TRP A 79 -1.59 -1.22 -6.71
C TRP A 79 -2.99 -1.05 -6.11
N ASP A 80 -4.01 -0.75 -6.92
CA ASP A 80 -5.38 -0.56 -6.46
C ASP A 80 -6.00 -1.82 -5.83
N GLU A 81 -5.59 -3.00 -6.29
CA GLU A 81 -6.00 -4.28 -5.70
C GLU A 81 -5.20 -4.62 -4.44
N LEU A 82 -3.93 -4.21 -4.39
CA LEU A 82 -3.03 -4.39 -3.25
C LEU A 82 -3.46 -3.53 -2.06
N ALA A 83 -3.73 -2.25 -2.30
CA ALA A 83 -4.18 -1.27 -1.31
C ALA A 83 -5.72 -1.30 -1.15
N SER A 84 -6.27 -2.49 -0.89
CA SER A 84 -7.72 -2.74 -0.80
C SER A 84 -8.07 -3.78 0.28
N PRO A 85 -9.34 -3.83 0.76
CA PRO A 85 -10.45 -2.92 0.47
C PRO A 85 -10.42 -1.64 1.30
N ARG A 86 -11.27 -0.68 0.92
CA ARG A 86 -11.53 0.55 1.66
C ARG A 86 -12.13 0.26 3.04
N ILE A 87 -11.77 1.07 4.03
CA ILE A 87 -12.32 1.03 5.38
C ILE A 87 -13.46 2.05 5.47
N GLU A 88 -14.66 1.64 5.04
CA GLU A 88 -15.80 2.55 4.84
C GLU A 88 -16.20 3.32 6.12
N GLY A 89 -16.11 2.69 7.30
CA GLY A 89 -16.39 3.37 8.58
C GLY A 89 -15.45 4.55 8.86
N SER A 90 -14.16 4.38 8.56
CA SER A 90 -13.15 5.42 8.73
C SER A 90 -13.33 6.55 7.72
N ILE A 91 -13.63 6.20 6.46
CA ILE A 91 -13.95 7.17 5.41
C ILE A 91 -15.22 7.96 5.76
N ALA A 92 -16.24 7.32 6.33
CA ALA A 92 -17.45 7.98 6.79
C ALA A 92 -17.15 9.00 7.90
N LEU A 93 -16.27 8.66 8.85
CA LEU A 93 -15.81 9.56 9.90
C LEU A 93 -15.04 10.75 9.33
N LEU A 94 -14.09 10.52 8.43
CA LEU A 94 -13.36 11.55 7.70
C LEU A 94 -14.32 12.55 7.05
N ARG A 95 -15.31 12.03 6.31
CA ARG A 95 -16.33 12.85 5.64
C ARG A 95 -17.19 13.64 6.65
N ALA A 96 -17.52 13.04 7.79
CA ALA A 96 -18.30 13.70 8.83
C ALA A 96 -17.54 14.86 9.49
N LEU A 97 -16.25 14.70 9.76
CA LEU A 97 -15.39 15.76 10.30
C LEU A 97 -15.29 16.94 9.33
N ARG A 98 -15.05 16.66 8.04
CA ARG A 98 -15.04 17.70 7.00
C ARG A 98 -16.35 18.48 6.93
N ARG A 99 -17.50 17.79 6.99
CA ARG A 99 -18.82 18.45 7.01
C ARG A 99 -19.04 19.37 8.21
N LYS A 100 -18.37 19.10 9.34
CA LYS A 100 -18.42 19.94 10.55
C LYS A 100 -17.44 21.12 10.52
N GLY A 101 -16.72 21.31 9.40
CA GLY A 101 -15.72 22.37 9.28
C GLY A 101 -14.41 22.09 10.01
N VAL A 102 -14.18 20.86 10.48
CA VAL A 102 -12.90 20.47 11.07
C VAL A 102 -11.88 20.30 9.93
N PRO A 103 -10.72 20.97 9.98
CA PRO A 103 -9.62 20.73 9.06
C PRO A 103 -9.19 19.26 9.09
N VAL A 104 -9.13 18.64 7.92
CA VAL A 104 -8.71 17.24 7.76
C VAL A 104 -7.60 17.16 6.74
N PHE A 105 -6.53 16.45 7.11
CA PHE A 105 -5.39 16.16 6.25
C PHE A 105 -5.17 14.65 6.16
N THR A 106 -4.45 14.23 5.12
CA THR A 106 -3.91 12.87 5.03
C THR A 106 -2.40 12.92 5.05
N LEU A 107 -1.77 12.00 5.77
CA LEU A 107 -0.31 11.83 5.80
C LEU A 107 -0.02 10.34 5.73
N THR A 108 0.76 9.91 4.74
CA THR A 108 1.11 8.50 4.58
C THR A 108 2.48 8.34 3.94
N ASN A 109 3.07 7.16 4.09
CA ASN A 109 4.33 6.79 3.47
C ASN A 109 4.18 6.34 2.01
N PHE A 110 2.95 6.12 1.53
CA PHE A 110 2.71 5.83 0.12
C PHE A 110 3.30 6.94 -0.75
N GLY A 111 4.20 6.55 -1.64
CA GLY A 111 4.91 7.47 -2.52
C GLY A 111 3.95 8.29 -3.38
N SER A 112 4.39 9.48 -3.81
CA SER A 112 3.57 10.41 -4.62
C SER A 112 3.05 9.82 -5.94
N HIS A 113 3.62 8.70 -6.40
CA HIS A 113 3.20 7.96 -7.60
C HIS A 113 2.08 6.93 -7.33
N ALA A 114 1.61 6.81 -6.08
CA ALA A 114 0.53 5.92 -5.68
C ALA A 114 -0.87 6.58 -5.73
N TYR A 115 -0.97 7.82 -6.25
CA TYR A 115 -2.20 8.63 -6.37
C TYR A 115 -2.51 8.99 -7.82
#